data_AF-A0A078IKB3-F1
#
_entry.id   AF-A0A078IKB3-F1
#
_cell.length_a   1.000
_cell.length_b   1.000
_cell.length_c   1.000
_cell.angle_alpha   90.00
_cell.angle_beta   90.00
_cell.angle_gamma   90.00
#
_symmetry.space_group_name_H-M   'P 1'
#
loop_
_entity.id
_entity.type
_entity.pdbx_description
1 polymer ?
#
loop_
_entity_poly.entity_id
_entity_poly.type
_entity_poly.pdbx_seq_one_letter_code
_entity_poly.pdbx_strand_id
1 'polypeptide(L)'
;MNISKKLIAMNIFKKKTTPKDALRTSKREMAVATRGIEREISSLQLEAATKILARQLVRLRQQITNLQGSRAQIRGVTTHTQALYASTSISSGMKGATKAMVAMNKQMAPTKQAKVIKDFQKQSAQLDMTIEMMSEAIDETLDKDEAEEETEDLTNQVLDEIGVGVASQLSSAPKGRIATKTAAHLATTTTTINNNSSESSEVDELERRLASLRRI
;
A
#
# COMPACT_ATOMS: atom_id res chain seq x y z
N MET A 1 -99.06 -45.46 22.71
CA MET A 1 -98.82 -46.57 21.76
C MET A 1 -98.14 -46.08 20.45
N ASN A 2 -97.05 -45.29 20.51
CA ASN A 2 -96.45 -44.68 19.30
C ASN A 2 -94.91 -44.67 19.25
N ILE A 3 -94.23 -45.42 20.12
CA ILE A 3 -92.76 -45.51 20.10
C ILE A 3 -92.28 -46.79 19.38
N SER A 4 -93.11 -47.85 19.36
CA SER A 4 -92.74 -49.13 18.74
C SER A 4 -92.84 -49.15 17.20
N LYS A 5 -93.65 -48.26 16.58
CA LYS A 5 -93.77 -48.21 15.10
C LYS A 5 -92.64 -47.41 14.43
N LYS A 6 -92.01 -46.47 15.13
CA LYS A 6 -90.93 -45.62 14.58
C LYS A 6 -89.56 -46.32 14.53
N LEU A 7 -89.35 -47.33 15.37
CA LEU A 7 -88.13 -48.15 15.36
C LEU A 7 -88.12 -49.20 14.24
N ILE A 8 -89.29 -49.65 13.79
CA ILE A 8 -89.45 -50.67 12.74
C ILE A 8 -89.27 -50.08 11.33
N ALA A 9 -89.51 -48.77 11.14
CA ALA A 9 -89.44 -48.12 9.83
C ALA A 9 -88.02 -47.66 9.40
N MET A 10 -86.99 -47.78 10.26
CA MET A 10 -85.68 -47.16 10.01
C MET A 10 -84.58 -48.15 9.56
N ASN A 11 -84.90 -49.43 9.33
CA ASN A 11 -83.89 -50.46 9.04
C ASN A 11 -84.20 -51.38 7.82
N ILE A 12 -85.18 -51.03 6.98
CA ILE A 12 -85.68 -51.90 5.89
C ILE A 12 -85.17 -51.49 4.47
N PHE A 13 -84.58 -50.31 4.30
CA PHE A 13 -84.15 -49.80 2.97
C PHE A 13 -82.66 -49.91 2.63
N LYS A 14 -81.84 -50.61 3.42
CA LYS A 14 -80.52 -51.04 2.96
C LYS A 14 -80.67 -52.36 2.22
N LYS A 15 -80.72 -52.34 0.88
CA LYS A 15 -80.52 -53.57 0.08
C LYS A 15 -79.28 -54.27 0.64
N LYS A 16 -79.43 -55.51 1.13
CA LYS A 16 -78.28 -56.35 1.49
C LYS A 16 -77.37 -56.36 0.25
N THR A 17 -76.16 -55.84 0.40
CA THR A 17 -75.17 -55.81 -0.67
C THR A 17 -75.06 -57.22 -1.25
N THR A 18 -75.34 -57.38 -2.55
CA THR A 18 -75.20 -58.71 -3.15
C THR A 18 -73.72 -59.11 -3.05
N PRO A 19 -73.40 -60.40 -2.87
CA PRO A 19 -72.01 -60.85 -2.80
C PRO A 19 -71.16 -60.37 -3.99
N LYS A 20 -71.78 -60.21 -5.17
CA LYS A 20 -71.16 -59.69 -6.38
C LYS A 20 -70.86 -58.18 -6.31
N ASP A 21 -71.75 -57.37 -5.75
CA ASP A 21 -71.52 -55.94 -5.55
C ASP A 21 -70.48 -55.68 -4.46
N ALA A 22 -70.52 -56.44 -3.36
CA ALA A 22 -69.49 -56.39 -2.31
C ALA A 22 -68.10 -56.76 -2.84
N LEU A 23 -68.02 -57.75 -3.74
CA LEU A 23 -66.76 -58.11 -4.40
C LEU A 23 -66.28 -56.99 -5.35
N ARG A 24 -67.19 -56.30 -6.03
CA ARG A 24 -66.83 -55.19 -6.94
C ARG A 24 -66.35 -53.96 -6.18
N THR A 25 -66.99 -53.62 -5.06
CA THR A 25 -66.53 -52.53 -4.19
C THR A 25 -65.20 -52.87 -3.54
N SER A 26 -65.05 -54.09 -3.00
CA SER A 26 -63.79 -54.57 -2.45
C SER A 26 -62.67 -54.55 -3.50
N LYS A 27 -62.90 -55.02 -4.73
CA LYS A 27 -61.92 -54.91 -5.82
C LYS A 27 -61.55 -53.46 -6.15
N ARG A 28 -62.51 -52.53 -6.11
CA ARG A 28 -62.25 -51.11 -6.35
C ARG A 28 -61.43 -50.50 -5.21
N GLU A 29 -61.75 -50.82 -3.96
CA GLU A 29 -60.99 -50.38 -2.78
C GLU A 29 -59.57 -50.94 -2.81
N MET A 30 -59.41 -52.22 -3.16
CA MET A 30 -58.09 -52.85 -3.35
C MET A 30 -57.31 -52.19 -4.49
N ALA A 31 -57.96 -51.85 -5.61
CA ALA A 31 -57.33 -51.13 -6.72
C ALA A 31 -56.91 -49.70 -6.35
N VAL A 32 -57.70 -49.01 -5.51
CA VAL A 32 -57.35 -47.68 -5.01
C VAL A 32 -56.21 -47.77 -3.99
N ALA A 33 -56.24 -48.75 -3.09
CA ALA A 33 -55.20 -48.97 -2.10
C ALA A 33 -53.85 -49.32 -2.76
N THR A 34 -53.86 -50.23 -3.74
CA THR A 34 -52.65 -50.57 -4.52
C THR A 34 -52.08 -49.36 -5.24
N ARG A 35 -52.92 -48.55 -5.88
CA ARG A 35 -52.47 -47.30 -6.53
C ARG A 35 -51.99 -46.24 -5.53
N GLY A 36 -52.53 -46.23 -4.31
CA GLY A 36 -52.04 -45.40 -3.21
C GLY A 36 -50.63 -45.80 -2.79
N ILE A 37 -50.41 -47.10 -2.59
CA ILE A 37 -49.11 -47.68 -2.23
C ILE A 37 -48.07 -47.41 -3.33
N GLU A 38 -48.41 -47.59 -4.60
CA GLU A 38 -47.49 -47.32 -5.72
C GLU A 38 -47.05 -45.84 -5.78
N ARG A 39 -47.95 -44.90 -5.45
CA ARG A 39 -47.61 -43.48 -5.36
C ARG A 39 -46.68 -43.18 -4.20
N GLU A 40 -46.93 -43.78 -3.02
CA GLU A 40 -46.07 -43.63 -1.85
C GLU A 40 -44.67 -44.20 -2.12
N ILE A 41 -44.57 -45.36 -2.77
CA ILE A 41 -43.28 -45.95 -3.18
C ILE A 41 -42.53 -44.98 -4.10
N SER A 42 -43.21 -44.41 -5.09
CA SER A 42 -42.61 -43.47 -6.03
C SER A 42 -42.13 -42.19 -5.34
N SER A 43 -42.91 -41.64 -4.40
CA SER A 43 -42.51 -40.45 -3.63
C SER A 43 -41.32 -40.72 -2.72
N LEU A 44 -41.30 -41.87 -2.04
CA LEU A 44 -40.20 -42.26 -1.15
C LEU A 44 -38.88 -42.48 -1.91
N GLN A 45 -38.95 -43.07 -3.10
CA GLN A 45 -37.77 -43.24 -3.96
C GLN A 45 -37.17 -41.89 -4.40
N LEU A 46 -38.03 -40.92 -4.76
CA LEU A 46 -37.60 -39.58 -5.16
C LEU A 46 -36.99 -38.79 -3.98
N GLU A 47 -37.58 -38.90 -2.79
CA GLU A 47 -37.04 -38.31 -1.57
C GLU A 47 -35.67 -38.90 -1.20
N ALA A 48 -35.50 -40.22 -1.29
CA ALA A 48 -34.22 -40.87 -1.03
C ALA A 48 -33.13 -40.42 -2.01
N ALA A 49 -33.43 -40.35 -3.32
CA ALA A 49 -32.50 -39.91 -4.35
C ALA A 49 -32.08 -38.44 -4.18
N THR A 50 -33.04 -37.55 -3.91
CA THR A 50 -32.76 -36.12 -3.67
C THR A 50 -31.95 -35.90 -2.39
N LYS A 51 -32.18 -36.69 -1.33
CA LYS A 51 -31.40 -36.64 -0.09
C LYS A 51 -29.94 -37.05 -0.28
N ILE A 52 -29.67 -38.04 -1.13
CA ILE A 52 -28.30 -38.44 -1.49
C ILE A 52 -27.60 -37.32 -2.26
N LEU A 53 -28.27 -36.77 -3.28
CA LEU A 53 -27.73 -35.65 -4.08
C LEU A 53 -27.50 -34.40 -3.23
N ALA A 54 -28.40 -34.08 -2.31
CA ALA A 54 -28.23 -32.96 -1.38
C ALA A 54 -27.01 -33.14 -0.48
N ARG A 55 -26.78 -34.34 0.06
CA ARG A 55 -25.57 -34.66 0.85
C ARG A 55 -24.29 -34.54 0.02
N GLN A 56 -24.32 -35.03 -1.22
CA GLN A 56 -23.19 -34.88 -2.14
C GLN A 56 -22.91 -33.41 -2.44
N LEU A 57 -23.95 -32.59 -2.66
CA LEU A 57 -23.80 -31.15 -2.88
C LEU A 57 -23.18 -30.44 -1.67
N VAL A 58 -23.61 -30.78 -0.44
CA VAL A 58 -23.01 -30.23 0.79
C VAL A 58 -21.53 -30.63 0.89
N ARG A 59 -21.19 -31.90 0.64
CA ARG A 59 -19.79 -32.37 0.63
C ARG A 59 -18.95 -31.64 -0.41
N LEU A 60 -19.49 -31.44 -1.61
CA LEU A 60 -18.82 -30.73 -2.69
C LEU A 60 -18.58 -29.26 -2.34
N ARG A 61 -19.55 -28.58 -1.73
CA ARG A 61 -19.39 -27.21 -1.24
C ARG A 61 -18.29 -27.12 -0.18
N GLN A 62 -18.26 -28.05 0.78
CA GLN A 62 -17.19 -28.09 1.78
C GLN A 62 -15.81 -28.31 1.13
N GLN A 63 -15.73 -29.19 0.12
CA GLN A 63 -14.49 -29.40 -0.63
C GLN A 63 -14.06 -28.14 -1.40
N ILE A 64 -15.00 -27.41 -2.02
CA ILE A 64 -14.71 -26.13 -2.69
C ILE A 64 -14.15 -25.13 -1.68
N THR A 65 -14.78 -24.97 -0.50
CA THR A 65 -14.30 -24.07 0.55
C THR A 65 -12.90 -24.47 1.03
N ASN A 66 -12.65 -25.76 1.26
CA ASN A 66 -11.33 -26.26 1.65
C ASN A 66 -10.28 -25.96 0.56
N LEU A 67 -10.59 -26.21 -0.72
CA LEU A 67 -9.71 -25.93 -1.85
C LEU A 67 -9.46 -24.43 -2.05
N GLN A 68 -10.46 -23.58 -1.82
CA GLN A 68 -10.30 -22.12 -1.82
C GLN A 68 -9.34 -21.67 -0.71
N GLY A 69 -9.45 -22.25 0.48
CA GLY A 69 -8.50 -22.06 1.58
C GLY A 69 -7.08 -22.49 1.21
N SER A 70 -6.92 -23.70 0.67
CA SER A 70 -5.62 -24.19 0.18
C SER A 70 -5.04 -23.30 -0.92
N ARG A 71 -5.86 -22.77 -1.85
CA ARG A 71 -5.41 -21.85 -2.89
C ARG A 71 -4.86 -20.55 -2.31
N ALA A 72 -5.52 -19.99 -1.29
CA ALA A 72 -5.04 -18.80 -0.60
C ALA A 72 -3.70 -19.07 0.12
N GLN A 73 -3.58 -20.22 0.78
CA GLN A 73 -2.33 -20.65 1.41
C GLN A 73 -1.19 -20.80 0.40
N ILE A 74 -1.42 -21.49 -0.72
CA ILE A 74 -0.42 -21.64 -1.78
C ILE A 74 0.03 -20.28 -2.31
N ARG A 75 -0.92 -19.37 -2.58
CA ARG A 75 -0.58 -18.00 -3.01
C ARG A 75 0.29 -17.29 -1.99
N GLY A 76 -0.01 -17.43 -0.70
CA GLY A 76 0.81 -16.90 0.39
C GLY A 76 2.23 -17.48 0.40
N VAL A 77 2.36 -18.81 0.27
CA VAL A 77 3.66 -19.50 0.16
C VAL A 77 4.42 -19.02 -1.07
N THR A 78 3.78 -18.89 -2.23
CA THR A 78 4.43 -18.39 -3.46
C THR A 78 4.98 -16.98 -3.26
N THR A 79 4.21 -16.06 -2.66
CA THR A 79 4.70 -14.71 -2.35
C THR A 79 5.87 -14.75 -1.38
N HIS A 80 5.81 -15.60 -0.35
CA HIS A 80 6.90 -15.78 0.59
C HIS A 80 8.15 -16.36 -0.10
N THR A 81 8.01 -17.37 -0.96
CA THR A 81 9.12 -17.94 -1.75
C THR A 81 9.71 -16.91 -2.71
N GLN A 82 8.88 -16.08 -3.36
CA GLN A 82 9.35 -14.99 -4.22
C GLN A 82 10.15 -13.95 -3.42
N ALA A 83 9.67 -13.59 -2.23
CA ALA A 83 10.41 -12.72 -1.31
C ALA A 83 11.75 -13.35 -0.91
N LEU A 84 11.77 -14.65 -0.55
CA LEU A 84 12.99 -15.38 -0.25
C LEU A 84 13.98 -15.39 -1.42
N TYR A 85 13.51 -15.54 -2.66
CA TYR A 85 14.35 -15.48 -3.85
C TYR A 85 14.99 -14.09 -4.02
N ALA A 86 14.21 -13.02 -3.86
CA ALA A 86 14.74 -11.66 -3.86
C ALA A 86 15.72 -11.42 -2.70
N SER A 87 15.44 -11.94 -1.50
CA SER A 87 16.36 -11.89 -0.36
C SER A 87 17.65 -12.67 -0.61
N THR A 88 17.61 -13.75 -1.39
CA THR A 88 18.81 -14.52 -1.76
C THR A 88 19.75 -13.73 -2.67
N SER A 89 19.20 -12.99 -3.64
CA SER A 89 20.03 -12.14 -4.52
C SER A 89 20.64 -10.98 -3.73
N ILE A 90 19.87 -10.35 -2.84
CA ILE A 90 20.38 -9.34 -1.91
C ILE A 90 21.48 -9.95 -1.02
N SER A 91 21.29 -11.14 -0.46
CA SER A 91 22.31 -11.82 0.36
C SER A 91 23.59 -12.09 -0.43
N SER A 92 23.48 -12.46 -1.71
CA SER A 92 24.65 -12.65 -2.58
C SER A 92 25.41 -11.34 -2.84
N GLY A 93 24.70 -10.22 -3.06
CA GLY A 93 25.29 -8.89 -3.20
C GLY A 93 25.91 -8.40 -1.90
N MET A 94 25.22 -8.60 -0.78
CA MET A 94 25.73 -8.32 0.56
C MET A 94 27.00 -9.12 0.85
N LYS A 95 27.09 -10.40 0.45
CA LYS A 95 28.32 -11.20 0.61
C LYS A 95 29.52 -10.56 -0.11
N GLY A 96 29.30 -10.04 -1.32
CA GLY A 96 30.31 -9.29 -2.08
C GLY A 96 30.68 -7.97 -1.40
N ALA A 97 29.68 -7.17 -1.01
CA ALA A 97 29.86 -5.91 -0.31
C ALA A 97 30.59 -6.10 1.03
N THR A 98 30.21 -7.10 1.84
CA THR A 98 30.89 -7.44 3.09
C THR A 98 32.34 -7.87 2.83
N LYS A 99 32.61 -8.65 1.78
CA LYS A 99 34.00 -8.99 1.42
C LYS A 99 34.81 -7.74 1.05
N ALA A 100 34.21 -6.78 0.35
CA ALA A 100 34.83 -5.50 0.05
C ALA A 100 35.04 -4.65 1.32
N MET A 101 34.06 -4.60 2.22
CA MET A 101 34.18 -3.90 3.51
C MET A 101 35.27 -4.53 4.39
N VAL A 102 35.40 -5.86 4.41
CA VAL A 102 36.49 -6.56 5.12
C VAL A 102 37.85 -6.20 4.51
N ALA A 103 37.95 -6.17 3.18
CA ALA A 103 39.17 -5.73 2.50
C ALA A 103 39.49 -4.25 2.77
N MET A 104 38.48 -3.38 2.81
CA MET A 104 38.61 -1.97 3.16
C MET A 104 39.08 -1.81 4.60
N ASN A 105 38.50 -2.52 5.56
CA ASN A 105 38.90 -2.50 6.96
C ASN A 105 40.37 -2.93 7.14
N LYS A 106 40.84 -3.89 6.31
CA LYS A 106 42.25 -4.30 6.29
C LYS A 106 43.19 -3.20 5.78
N GLN A 107 42.75 -2.35 4.85
CA GLN A 107 43.55 -1.24 4.33
C GLN A 107 43.43 0.04 5.19
N MET A 108 42.30 0.22 5.85
CA MET A 108 42.07 1.18 6.93
C MET A 108 42.68 0.71 8.27
N ALA A 109 43.79 -0.03 8.23
CA ALA A 109 44.55 -0.28 9.45
C ALA A 109 45.08 1.06 10.00
N PRO A 110 44.99 1.31 11.32
CA PRO A 110 45.40 2.57 11.94
C PRO A 110 46.85 2.96 11.63
N THR A 111 47.71 1.99 11.30
CA THR A 111 49.09 2.23 10.87
C THR A 111 49.21 2.91 9.50
N LYS A 112 48.36 2.56 8.54
CA LYS A 112 48.33 3.24 7.22
C LYS A 112 47.65 4.60 7.32
N GLN A 113 46.58 4.71 8.11
CA GLN A 113 45.93 5.99 8.38
C GLN A 113 46.85 6.95 9.12
N ALA A 114 47.61 6.48 10.12
CA ALA A 114 48.61 7.30 10.81
C ALA A 114 49.72 7.78 9.87
N LYS A 115 50.15 6.95 8.92
CA LYS A 115 51.10 7.38 7.89
C LYS A 115 50.50 8.45 6.98
N VAL A 116 49.27 8.26 6.50
CA VAL A 116 48.58 9.26 5.66
C VAL A 116 48.34 10.56 6.44
N ILE A 117 47.95 10.50 7.71
CA ILE A 117 47.79 11.67 8.58
C ILE A 117 49.13 12.36 8.79
N LYS A 118 50.23 11.62 9.00
CA LYS A 118 51.56 12.20 9.17
C LYS A 118 52.07 12.85 7.89
N ASP A 119 51.88 12.20 6.74
CA ASP A 119 52.26 12.74 5.44
C ASP A 119 51.40 13.96 5.10
N PHE A 120 50.10 13.93 5.42
CA PHE A 120 49.19 15.07 5.32
C PHE A 120 49.61 16.21 6.25
N GLN A 121 49.93 15.94 7.53
CA GLN A 121 50.43 16.96 8.46
C GLN A 121 51.75 17.56 7.98
N LYS A 122 52.65 16.76 7.41
CA LYS A 122 53.92 17.26 6.85
C LYS A 122 53.67 18.13 5.61
N GLN A 123 52.77 17.72 4.72
CA GLN A 123 52.40 18.50 3.54
C GLN A 123 51.61 19.75 3.90
N SER A 124 50.72 19.67 4.90
CA SER A 124 49.97 20.81 5.42
C SER A 124 50.93 21.79 6.10
N ALA A 125 51.86 21.32 6.93
CA ALA A 125 52.87 22.18 7.53
C ALA A 125 53.85 22.76 6.49
N GLN A 126 54.17 22.01 5.44
CA GLN A 126 54.98 22.52 4.32
C GLN A 126 54.21 23.57 3.53
N LEU A 127 52.90 23.37 3.32
CA LEU A 127 52.02 24.36 2.72
C LEU A 127 51.88 25.59 3.61
N ASP A 128 51.68 25.41 4.91
CA ASP A 128 51.61 26.49 5.89
C ASP A 128 52.92 27.28 5.90
N MET A 129 54.09 26.62 5.87
CA MET A 129 55.39 27.29 5.69
C MET A 129 55.48 28.05 4.36
N THR A 130 55.00 27.48 3.25
CA THR A 130 55.01 28.21 1.97
C THR A 130 54.04 29.38 1.96
N ILE A 131 52.93 29.29 2.69
CA ILE A 131 51.99 30.39 2.89
C ILE A 131 52.63 31.44 3.79
N GLU A 132 53.28 31.08 4.89
CA GLU A 132 54.00 32.01 5.76
C GLU A 132 55.14 32.71 5.02
N MET A 133 56.00 31.98 4.28
CA MET A 133 57.07 32.60 3.47
C MET A 133 56.53 33.44 2.31
N MET A 134 55.39 33.07 1.72
CA MET A 134 54.73 33.86 0.68
C MET A 134 54.05 35.10 1.27
N SER A 135 53.44 34.98 2.45
CA SER A 135 52.86 36.08 3.20
C SER A 135 53.93 37.06 3.66
N GLU A 136 55.10 36.60 4.13
CA GLU A 136 56.22 37.46 4.52
C GLU A 136 56.87 38.14 3.30
N ALA A 137 56.93 37.47 2.15
CA ALA A 137 57.36 38.10 0.89
C ALA A 137 56.33 39.09 0.33
N ILE A 138 55.03 38.85 0.55
CA ILE A 138 53.96 39.79 0.20
C ILE A 138 54.01 40.99 1.15
N ASP A 139 54.10 40.79 2.45
CA ASP A 139 54.26 41.84 3.48
C ASP A 139 55.47 42.71 3.16
N GLU A 140 56.66 42.15 2.92
CA GLU A 140 57.86 42.93 2.55
C GLU A 140 57.72 43.70 1.22
N THR A 141 56.82 43.27 0.32
CA THR A 141 56.48 44.04 -0.89
C THR A 141 55.36 45.05 -0.68
N LEU A 142 54.46 44.82 0.28
CA LEU A 142 53.34 45.68 0.64
C LEU A 142 53.80 46.82 1.57
N ASP A 143 54.72 46.54 2.50
CA ASP A 143 55.37 47.46 3.45
C ASP A 143 56.31 48.48 2.78
N LYS A 144 56.49 48.42 1.45
CA LYS A 144 57.15 49.48 0.69
C LYS A 144 56.19 50.63 0.44
N ASP A 145 55.85 51.37 1.49
CA ASP A 145 55.35 52.76 1.63
C ASP A 145 54.38 53.40 0.59
N GLU A 146 54.04 52.78 -0.55
CA GLU A 146 53.24 53.35 -1.65
C GLU A 146 51.92 52.59 -1.88
N ALA A 147 51.72 51.44 -1.22
CA ALA A 147 50.52 50.60 -1.37
C ALA A 147 49.44 50.82 -0.27
N GLU A 148 49.80 51.34 0.91
CA GLU A 148 48.82 51.60 1.97
C GLU A 148 47.82 52.71 1.55
N GLU A 149 48.29 53.81 0.94
CA GLU A 149 47.43 54.92 0.51
C GLU A 149 46.46 54.51 -0.62
N GLU A 150 46.91 53.70 -1.59
CA GLU A 150 46.04 53.20 -2.67
C GLU A 150 45.01 52.16 -2.17
N THR A 151 45.35 51.35 -1.17
CA THR A 151 44.40 50.37 -0.60
C THR A 151 43.32 51.03 0.24
N GLU A 152 43.62 52.10 0.98
CA GLU A 152 42.61 52.89 1.70
C GLU A 152 41.63 53.57 0.73
N ASP A 153 42.13 54.15 -0.37
CA ASP A 153 41.31 54.78 -1.42
C ASP A 153 40.36 53.77 -2.10
N LEU A 154 40.85 52.59 -2.47
CA LEU A 154 40.03 51.51 -3.02
C LEU A 154 39.00 50.99 -2.00
N THR A 155 39.36 50.91 -0.72
CA THR A 155 38.44 50.47 0.33
C THR A 155 37.32 51.49 0.53
N ASN A 156 37.63 52.78 0.52
CA ASN A 156 36.65 53.87 0.54
C ASN A 156 35.73 53.82 -0.70
N GLN A 157 36.29 53.57 -1.89
CA GLN A 157 35.50 53.41 -3.12
C GLN A 157 34.51 52.22 -3.02
N VAL A 158 34.94 51.08 -2.47
CA VAL A 158 34.06 49.91 -2.27
C VAL A 158 33.00 50.19 -1.19
N LEU A 159 33.33 50.91 -0.12
CA LEU A 159 32.37 51.31 0.92
C LEU A 159 31.29 52.26 0.39
N ASP A 160 31.67 53.15 -0.53
CA ASP A 160 30.74 54.03 -1.24
C ASP A 160 29.87 53.24 -2.24
N GLU A 161 30.44 52.28 -2.97
CA GLU A 161 29.68 51.39 -3.87
C GLU A 161 28.71 50.46 -3.12
N ILE A 162 29.08 49.95 -1.94
CA ILE A 162 28.19 49.15 -1.08
C ILE A 162 27.09 50.05 -0.46
N GLY A 163 27.27 51.37 -0.41
CA GLY A 163 26.24 52.33 -0.03
C GLY A 163 25.90 52.33 1.46
N VAL A 164 26.85 51.95 2.33
CA VAL A 164 26.65 51.90 3.79
C VAL A 164 26.28 53.30 4.34
N GLY A 165 26.80 54.37 3.73
CA GLY A 165 26.42 55.76 4.04
C GLY A 165 25.00 56.14 3.58
N VAL A 166 24.55 55.64 2.42
CA VAL A 166 23.22 55.96 1.84
C VAL A 166 22.10 55.27 2.61
N ALA A 167 22.32 54.02 3.05
CA ALA A 167 21.36 53.28 3.89
C ALA A 167 21.09 53.98 5.23
N SER A 168 22.13 54.60 5.82
CA SER A 168 22.02 55.40 7.05
C SER A 168 21.20 56.68 6.84
N GLN A 169 21.37 57.38 5.71
CA GLN A 169 20.64 58.60 5.39
C GLN A 169 19.19 58.35 4.90
N LEU A 170 18.91 57.22 4.24
CA LEU A 170 17.55 56.88 3.76
C LEU A 170 16.61 56.36 4.86
N SER A 171 17.16 55.83 5.96
CA SER A 171 16.36 55.35 7.11
C SER A 171 15.65 56.47 7.87
N SER A 172 16.04 57.74 7.66
CA SER A 172 15.48 58.89 8.39
C SER A 172 14.39 59.66 7.62
N ALA A 173 13.93 59.16 6.46
CA ALA A 173 12.81 59.76 5.74
C ALA A 173 11.44 59.27 6.30
N PRO A 174 10.45 60.16 6.52
CA PRO A 174 9.22 59.82 7.23
C PRO A 174 8.35 58.82 6.44
N LYS A 175 8.09 57.65 7.03
CA LYS A 175 7.21 56.61 6.45
C LYS A 175 5.74 57.04 6.55
N GLY A 176 5.19 57.56 5.45
CA GLY A 176 3.76 57.83 5.29
C GLY A 176 2.92 56.55 5.25
N ARG A 177 1.90 56.49 6.10
CA ARG A 177 0.89 55.41 6.17
C ARG A 177 -0.05 55.47 4.97
N ILE A 178 -0.16 54.40 4.18
CA ILE A 178 -1.33 54.14 3.33
C ILE A 178 -1.72 52.64 3.37
N ALA A 179 -2.99 52.45 3.74
CA ALA A 179 -3.90 51.29 3.75
C ALA A 179 -3.44 49.86 3.43
N THR A 180 -3.77 48.97 4.37
CA THR A 180 -3.84 47.51 4.28
C THR A 180 -4.98 47.03 3.37
N LYS A 181 -4.67 46.20 2.36
CA LYS A 181 -5.63 45.27 1.76
C LYS A 181 -5.13 43.83 1.92
N THR A 182 -5.86 43.09 2.74
CA THR A 182 -5.64 41.71 3.15
C THR A 182 -5.86 40.74 1.99
N ALA A 183 -4.86 39.90 1.70
CA ALA A 183 -5.01 38.64 0.96
C ALA A 183 -3.97 37.66 1.49
N ALA A 184 -4.36 36.87 2.49
CA ALA A 184 -3.57 35.78 3.05
C ALA A 184 -4.38 34.48 2.93
N HIS A 185 -3.99 33.63 1.97
CA HIS A 185 -4.18 32.19 2.07
C HIS A 185 -2.85 31.54 1.72
N LEU A 186 -1.97 31.48 2.72
CA LEU A 186 -0.72 30.75 2.69
C LEU A 186 -0.47 30.22 4.10
N ALA A 187 -0.71 28.92 4.30
CA ALA A 187 -0.02 28.04 5.24
C ALA A 187 -0.93 26.84 5.57
N THR A 188 -0.47 25.62 5.27
CA THR A 188 -0.40 24.52 6.25
C THR A 188 0.49 23.43 5.64
N THR A 189 1.77 23.50 5.96
CA THR A 189 2.70 22.35 5.89
C THR A 189 2.59 21.64 7.23
N THR A 190 2.01 20.44 7.25
CA THR A 190 2.16 19.52 8.39
C THR A 190 2.26 18.10 7.86
N THR A 191 3.43 17.53 8.11
CA THR A 191 3.83 16.14 8.00
C THR A 191 2.73 15.16 8.41
N THR A 192 2.29 14.33 7.48
CA THR A 192 1.60 13.06 7.76
C THR A 192 2.05 12.00 6.77
N ILE A 193 2.73 10.99 7.32
CA ILE A 193 3.02 9.69 6.72
C ILE A 193 1.71 9.10 6.22
N ASN A 194 1.59 8.80 4.92
CA ASN A 194 0.78 7.70 4.36
C ASN A 194 1.00 7.58 2.83
N ASN A 195 1.61 6.46 2.44
CA ASN A 195 1.87 6.07 1.05
C ASN A 195 0.61 5.53 0.35
N ASN A 196 0.61 5.66 -0.98
CA ASN A 196 -0.19 4.94 -2.01
C ASN A 196 -1.47 5.56 -2.60
N SER A 197 -1.54 6.88 -2.82
CA SER A 197 -2.58 7.42 -3.74
C SER A 197 -2.24 8.69 -4.52
N SER A 198 -1.02 9.24 -4.43
CA SER A 198 -0.69 10.55 -5.02
C SER A 198 0.20 10.49 -6.28
N GLU A 199 0.76 9.33 -6.63
CA GLU A 199 1.64 9.23 -7.82
C GLU A 199 0.85 9.26 -9.14
N SER A 200 -0.42 8.81 -9.17
CA SER A 200 -1.20 8.80 -10.42
C SER A 200 -1.55 10.21 -10.89
N SER A 201 -1.93 11.11 -9.98
CA SER A 201 -2.29 12.48 -10.33
C SER A 201 -1.11 13.32 -10.83
N GLU A 202 0.09 13.05 -10.31
CA GLU A 202 1.31 13.73 -10.75
C GLU A 202 1.77 13.24 -12.12
N VAL A 203 1.67 11.93 -12.39
CA VAL A 203 1.94 11.35 -13.71
C VAL A 203 0.90 11.83 -14.75
N ASP A 204 -0.38 11.91 -14.38
CA ASP A 204 -1.45 12.42 -15.26
C ASP A 204 -1.26 13.91 -15.62
N GLU A 205 -0.79 14.73 -14.67
CA GLU A 205 -0.44 16.15 -14.89
C GLU A 205 0.79 16.28 -15.80
N LEU A 206 1.81 15.43 -15.61
CA LEU A 206 3.01 15.37 -16.45
C LEU A 206 2.69 14.92 -17.88
N GLU A 207 1.83 13.91 -18.06
CA GLU A 207 1.38 13.45 -19.37
C GLU A 207 0.59 14.55 -20.11
N ARG A 208 -0.26 15.31 -19.39
CA ARG A 208 -0.95 16.48 -19.97
C ARG A 208 0.02 17.56 -20.42
N ARG A 209 1.05 17.87 -19.62
CA ARG A 209 2.09 18.84 -20.01
C ARG A 209 2.91 18.35 -21.19
N LEU A 210 3.26 17.08 -21.25
CA LEU A 210 4.00 16.48 -22.36
C LEU A 210 3.18 16.47 -23.65
N ALA A 211 1.89 16.16 -23.56
CA ALA A 211 0.96 16.26 -24.69
C ALA A 211 0.81 17.69 -25.22
N SER A 212 0.84 18.70 -24.34
CA SER A 212 0.81 20.11 -24.75
C SER A 212 2.08 20.55 -25.49
N LEU A 213 3.24 20.01 -25.11
CA LEU A 213 4.53 20.26 -25.77
C LEU A 213 4.67 19.52 -27.11
N ARG A 214 4.00 18.37 -27.27
CA ARG A 214 3.98 17.61 -28.53
C ARG A 214 3.01 18.19 -29.58
N ARG A 215 2.21 19.18 -29.20
CA ARG A 215 1.23 19.85 -30.08
C ARG A 215 1.75 21.16 -30.70
N ILE A 216 2.96 21.57 -30.35
CA ILE A 216 3.74 22.63 -31.03
C ILE A 216 4.69 21.96 -32.01
#